data_AF-G3IP29-F1
#
_entry.id   AF-G3IP29-F1
#
_cell.length_a   1.000
_cell.length_b   1.000
_cell.length_c   1.000
_cell.angle_alpha   90.00
_cell.angle_beta   90.00
_cell.angle_gamma   90.00
#
_symmetry.space_group_name_H-M   'P 1'
#
loop_
_entity.id
_entity.type
_entity.pdbx_description
1 polymer ?
#
loop_
_entity_poly.entity_id
_entity_poly.type
_entity_poly.pdbx_seq_one_letter_code
_entity_poly.pdbx_strand_id
1 'polypeptide(L)' 'MLMLASAMIFDIVADSKSLGHTSFELFEDLHSKTVWLDGKQVVLGKVKEAMSIVEVTESLGSKNGKTIKNISIADSGHL' A
#
# COMPACT_ATOMS: atom_id res chain seq x y z
N MET A 1 21.52 7.21 12.25
CA MET A 1 20.42 8.01 11.68
C MET A 1 19.12 7.42 12.22
N LEU A 2 18.53 8.05 13.23
CA LEU A 2 17.30 7.56 13.86
C LEU A 2 16.17 7.69 12.83
N MET A 3 15.72 6.57 12.25
CA MET A 3 14.46 6.58 11.52
C MET A 3 13.35 6.64 12.58
N LEU A 4 12.76 7.82 12.79
CA LEU A 4 11.40 7.90 13.29
C LEU A 4 10.54 7.26 12.20
N ALA A 5 10.27 5.96 12.34
CA ALA A 5 9.41 5.21 11.43
C ALA A 5 7.98 5.74 11.56
N SER A 6 7.70 6.82 10.84
CA SER A 6 6.36 7.37 10.68
C SER A 6 5.53 6.33 9.94
N ALA A 7 4.46 5.85 10.58
CA ALA A 7 3.54 4.90 9.97
C ALA A 7 2.25 5.61 9.55
N MET A 8 1.82 5.40 8.31
CA MET A 8 0.50 5.80 7.84
C MET A 8 -0.44 4.59 7.88
N ILE A 9 -1.69 4.81 8.30
CA ILE A 9 -2.74 3.79 8.33
C ILE A 9 -3.78 4.13 7.28
N PHE A 10 -4.30 3.10 6.61
CA PHE A 10 -5.43 3.21 5.68
C PHE A 10 -6.47 2.13 5.98
N ASP A 11 -7.73 2.55 6.07
CA ASP A 11 -8.89 1.64 6.08
C ASP A 11 -9.39 1.44 4.65
N ILE A 12 -9.37 0.20 4.18
CA ILE A 12 -9.71 -0.14 2.79
C ILE A 12 -11.11 -0.72 2.71
N VAL A 13 -11.89 -0.26 1.72
CA VAL A 13 -13.24 -0.72 1.43
C VAL A 13 -13.34 -1.15 -0.03
N ALA A 14 -14.05 -2.26 -0.28
CA ALA A 14 -14.41 -2.72 -1.62
C ALA A 14 -15.93 -2.93 -1.74
N ASP A 15 -16.59 -2.29 -2.71
CA ASP A 15 -18.04 -2.29 -2.91
C ASP A 15 -18.82 -2.05 -1.59
N SER A 16 -18.38 -1.07 -0.80
CA SER A 16 -18.94 -0.73 0.54
C SER A 16 -18.69 -1.76 1.65
N LYS A 17 -17.95 -2.84 1.39
CA LYS A 17 -17.51 -3.80 2.43
C LYS A 17 -16.11 -3.46 2.91
N SER A 18 -15.94 -3.31 4.22
CA SER A 18 -14.62 -3.13 4.83
C SER A 18 -13.75 -4.37 4.63
N LEU A 19 -12.52 -4.13 4.16
CA LEU A 19 -11.45 -5.11 4.08
C LEU A 19 -10.50 -5.04 5.29
N GLY A 20 -10.54 -3.93 6.05
CA GLY A 20 -9.76 -3.70 7.26
C GLY A 20 -8.71 -2.59 7.10
N HIS A 21 -7.87 -2.45 8.13
CA HIS A 21 -6.75 -1.49 8.19
C HIS A 21 -5.43 -2.13 7.76
N THR A 22 -4.65 -1.40 6.96
CA THR A 22 -3.24 -1.71 6.67
C THR A 22 -2.36 -0.53 7.07
N SER A 23 -1.15 -0.82 7.56
CA SER A 23 -0.17 0.20 7.95
C SER A 23 1.02 0.19 7.00
N PHE A 24 1.51 1.36 6.65
CA PHE A 24 2.69 1.58 5.80
C PHE A 24 3.76 2.30 6.60
N GLU A 25 4.97 1.76 6.60
CA GLU A 25 6.16 2.39 7.18
C GLU A 25 6.89 3.16 6.09
N LEU A 26 7.10 4.46 6.31
CA LEU A 26 7.81 5.33 5.38
C LEU A 26 9.33 5.18 5.56
N PHE A 27 10.05 5.04 4.44
CA PHE A 27 11.51 5.08 4.39
C PHE A 27 11.95 5.50 2.98
N GLU A 28 13.17 5.99 2.85
CA GLU A 28 13.75 6.34 1.56
C GLU A 28 14.74 5.24 1.13
N ASP A 29 14.37 4.45 0.12
CA ASP A 29 15.26 3.51 -0.56
C ASP A 29 15.17 3.70 -2.07
N LEU A 30 16.28 3.47 -2.77
CA LEU A 30 16.35 3.51 -4.22
C LEU A 30 16.18 2.10 -4.83
N HIS A 31 16.33 1.05 -4.02
CA HIS A 31 16.27 -0.34 -4.50
C HIS A 31 14.90 -0.95 -4.23
N SER A 32 14.20 -1.29 -5.30
CA SER A 32 12.94 -2.02 -5.21
C SER A 32 13.17 -3.49 -5.54
N LYS A 33 12.27 -4.39 -5.13
CA LYS A 33 12.26 -5.77 -5.67
C LYS A 33 12.07 -5.79 -7.21
N THR A 34 11.67 -4.66 -7.77
CA THR A 34 11.38 -4.44 -9.17
C THR A 34 12.61 -3.86 -9.87
N VAL A 35 13.64 -4.68 -10.06
CA VAL A 35 14.99 -4.30 -10.51
C VAL A 35 15.01 -3.44 -11.80
N TRP A 36 14.03 -3.61 -12.71
CA TRP A 36 13.95 -2.82 -13.94
C TRP A 36 13.56 -1.34 -13.73
N LEU A 37 13.17 -0.98 -12.51
CA LEU A 37 12.83 0.38 -12.07
C LEU A 37 13.92 1.01 -11.19
N ASP A 38 15.02 0.31 -10.89
CA ASP A 38 16.09 0.84 -10.05
C ASP A 38 16.68 2.11 -10.66
N GLY A 39 16.88 3.14 -9.83
CA GLY A 39 17.36 4.46 -10.26
C GLY A 39 16.36 5.31 -11.07
N LYS A 40 15.15 4.79 -11.34
CA LYS A 40 14.06 5.53 -12.03
C LYS A 40 12.93 5.96 -11.11
N GLN A 41 12.81 5.32 -9.95
CA GLN A 41 11.82 5.63 -8.93
C GLN A 41 12.48 5.64 -7.54
N VAL A 42 11.95 6.45 -6.63
CA VAL A 42 12.30 6.39 -5.21
C VAL A 42 11.21 5.61 -4.49
N VAL A 43 11.60 4.58 -3.74
CA VAL A 43 10.68 3.84 -2.85
C VAL A 43 10.56 4.64 -1.57
N LEU A 44 9.34 5.09 -1.25
CA LEU A 44 9.04 5.96 -0.11
C LEU A 44 8.43 5.21 1.10
N GLY A 45 8.29 3.90 1.02
CA GLY A 45 7.77 3.08 2.12
C GLY A 45 7.40 1.66 1.71
N LYS A 46 6.96 0.87 2.70
CA LYS A 46 6.46 -0.50 2.53
C LYS A 46 5.27 -0.76 3.44
N VAL A 47 4.45 -1.73 3.08
CA VAL A 47 3.44 -2.28 3.98
C VAL A 47 4.14 -2.87 5.21
N LYS A 48 3.77 -2.38 6.39
CA LYS A 48 4.25 -2.84 7.69
C LYS A 48 3.34 -3.95 8.23
N GLU A 49 2.02 -3.76 8.16
CA GLU A 49 1.03 -4.72 8.67
C GLU A 49 -0.12 -4.95 7.69
N ALA A 50 -0.74 -6.13 7.81
CA ALA A 50 -1.91 -6.56 7.03
C ALA A 50 -1.68 -6.61 5.50
N MET A 51 -0.55 -7.20 5.07
CA MET A 51 -0.25 -7.47 3.66
C MET A 51 -1.37 -8.28 2.95
N SER A 52 -2.09 -9.12 3.69
CA SER A 52 -3.25 -9.85 3.18
C SER A 52 -4.36 -8.95 2.63
N ILE A 53 -4.55 -7.74 3.17
CA ILE A 53 -5.52 -6.77 2.64
C ILE A 53 -5.05 -6.25 1.29
N VAL A 54 -3.76 -6.00 1.14
CA VAL A 54 -3.15 -5.58 -0.12
C VAL A 54 -3.25 -6.69 -1.17
N GLU A 55 -3.00 -7.94 -0.79
CA GLU A 55 -3.18 -9.10 -1.68
C GLU A 55 -4.64 -9.27 -2.14
N VAL A 56 -5.60 -9.11 -1.22
CA VAL A 56 -7.04 -9.11 -1.58
C VAL A 56 -7.35 -7.96 -2.53
N THR A 57 -6.82 -6.77 -2.26
CA THR A 57 -7.00 -5.59 -3.13
C THR A 57 -6.42 -5.83 -4.53
N GLU A 58 -5.24 -6.41 -4.62
CA GLU A 58 -4.59 -6.78 -5.88
C GLU A 58 -5.39 -7.83 -6.66
N SER A 59 -5.98 -8.81 -5.95
CA SER A 59 -6.84 -9.84 -6.56
C SER A 59 -8.11 -9.27 -7.21
N LEU A 60 -8.51 -8.06 -6.84
CA LEU A 60 -9.64 -7.34 -7.41
C LEU A 60 -9.22 -6.44 -8.61
N GLY A 61 -7.93 -6.41 -8.95
CA GLY A 61 -7.40 -5.75 -10.12
C GLY A 61 -7.59 -6.56 -11.42
N SER A 62 -7.18 -5.98 -12.54
CA SER A 62 -7.17 -6.68 -13.82
C SER A 62 -5.94 -6.30 -14.65
N LYS A 63 -5.66 -7.07 -15.71
CA LYS A 63 -4.44 -6.93 -16.54
C LYS A 63 -4.29 -5.56 -17.21
N ASN A 64 -5.38 -4.81 -17.37
CA ASN A 64 -5.35 -3.46 -17.96
C ASN A 64 -5.27 -2.36 -16.89
N GLY A 65 -5.07 -2.71 -15.62
CA GLY A 65 -4.99 -1.78 -14.50
C GLY A 65 -6.35 -1.34 -13.93
N LYS A 66 -7.48 -1.71 -14.54
CA LYS A 66 -8.80 -1.39 -14.01
C LYS A 66 -9.18 -2.37 -12.89
N THR A 67 -9.81 -1.88 -11.84
CA THR A 67 -10.38 -2.72 -10.79
C THR A 67 -11.73 -3.32 -11.23
N ILE A 68 -12.00 -4.54 -10.78
CA ILE A 68 -13.27 -5.26 -10.99
C ILE A 68 -14.35 -4.70 -10.05
N LYS A 69 -13.94 -4.32 -8.83
CA LYS A 69 -14.79 -3.73 -7.80
C LYS A 69 -14.41 -2.27 -7.58
N ASN A 70 -15.33 -1.50 -6.99
CA ASN A 70 -15.00 -0.17 -6.52
C ASN A 70 -14.18 -0.27 -5.23
N ILE A 71 -12.92 0.16 -5.27
CA ILE A 71 -12.00 0.11 -4.13
C ILE A 71 -11.67 1.53 -3.73
N SER A 72 -11.84 1.86 -2.45
CA SER A 72 -11.56 3.19 -1.92
C SER A 72 -10.97 3.12 -0.51
N ILE A 73 -10.30 4.21 -0.11
CA ILE A 73 -9.88 4.44 1.26
C ILE A 73 -11.06 5.07 2.00
N ALA A 74 -11.51 4.43 3.08
CA ALA A 74 -12.59 4.95 3.92
C ALA A 74 -12.08 5.94 4.97
N ASP A 75 -10.89 5.69 5.51
CA ASP A 75 -10.22 6.58 6.45
C ASP A 75 -8.69 6.44 6.31
N SER A 76 -7.96 7.47 6.71
CA SER A 76 -6.51 7.49 6.68
C SER A 76 -5.94 8.36 7.79
N GLY A 77 -4.80 7.96 8.35
CA GLY A 77 -4.17 8.70 9.43
C GLY A 77 -2.69 8.38 9.60
N HIS A 78 -2.10 9.00 10.61
CA HIS A 78 -0.71 8.84 11.00
C HIS A 78 -0.63 8.44 12.49
N LEU A 79 0.30 7.55 12.84
CA LEU A 79 0.64 7.14 14.21
C LEU A 79 1.80 7.93 14.81
#